data_AF-A0A652JUQ8-F1
#
_entry.id   AF-A0A652JUQ8-F1
#
_cell.length_a   1.000
_cell.length_b   1.000
_cell.length_c   1.000
_cell.angle_alpha   90.00
_cell.angle_beta   90.00
_cell.angle_gamma   90.00
#
_symmetry.space_group_name_H-M   'P 1'
#
loop_
_entity.id
_entity.type
_entity.pdbx_description
1 polymer ?
#
loop_
_entity_poly.entity_id
_entity_poly.type
_entity_poly.pdbx_seq_one_letter_code
_entity_poly.pdbx_strand_id
1 'polypeptide(L)'
;MALLGDELVTALRGRLAVAAGLALASLLATGCSDTTTPSPTPSGTGKPTGTQSPSADSEDDQGKRAKAALETVSPDDPEFVESGLERVSEGVHNLSPLKKGKAYKVSVACVGTGTVKVVIADKAPQSVPCDGVPTGQRIENSPAQLPIDITAASRATGMVAWQIVSIPS
;
A
#
# COMPACT_ATOMS: atom_id res chain seq x y z
N MET A 1 58.26 0.91 12.39
CA MET A 1 57.85 1.74 11.23
C MET A 1 56.35 1.96 11.37
N ALA A 2 55.93 3.21 11.68
CA ALA A 2 54.55 3.79 11.79
C ALA A 2 53.43 2.96 12.48
N LEU A 3 52.96 3.27 13.70
CA LEU A 3 52.05 4.37 14.15
C LEU A 3 50.62 4.25 13.59
N LEU A 4 49.61 3.91 14.41
CA LEU A 4 48.59 4.83 15.00
C LEU A 4 47.82 5.62 13.92
N GLY A 5 46.50 5.59 13.76
CA GLY A 5 45.44 5.64 14.77
C GLY A 5 44.52 6.83 14.44
N ASP A 6 43.22 6.62 14.64
CA ASP A 6 42.20 7.63 14.99
C ASP A 6 41.63 8.63 13.95
N GLU A 7 40.42 9.07 14.29
CA GLU A 7 39.43 9.81 13.52
C GLU A 7 39.88 11.21 13.07
N LEU A 8 39.27 11.72 12.00
CA LEU A 8 38.99 13.15 11.92
C LEU A 8 37.65 13.44 11.22
N VAL A 9 36.64 13.67 12.04
CA VAL A 9 35.48 14.52 11.77
C VAL A 9 35.97 15.90 11.31
N THR A 10 35.68 16.30 10.07
CA THR A 10 35.58 17.71 9.66
C THR A 10 34.72 17.77 8.39
N ALA A 11 33.41 17.97 8.49
CA ALA A 11 32.84 19.30 8.34
C ALA A 11 33.36 20.06 7.10
N LEU A 12 32.83 19.76 5.90
CA LEU A 12 32.77 20.76 4.84
C LEU A 12 31.35 21.33 4.75
N ARG A 13 31.07 22.26 5.66
CA ARG A 13 30.01 23.25 5.48
C ARG A 13 30.36 24.12 4.27
N GLY A 14 29.47 24.14 3.29
CA GLY A 14 29.03 25.36 2.62
C GLY A 14 29.93 25.93 1.52
N ARG A 15 29.37 26.04 0.31
CA ARG A 15 28.66 27.24 -0.19
C ARG A 15 28.67 27.21 -1.73
N LEU A 16 27.61 27.79 -2.29
CA LEU A 16 27.43 28.23 -3.69
C LEU A 16 27.16 27.07 -4.69
N ALA A 17 26.20 27.13 -5.61
CA ALA A 17 25.52 28.27 -6.19
C ALA A 17 24.12 27.89 -6.71
N VAL A 18 23.28 28.91 -6.78
CA VAL A 18 22.02 29.03 -7.52
C VAL A 18 22.17 28.55 -8.97
N ALA A 19 21.21 27.77 -9.46
CA ALA A 19 20.84 27.78 -10.88
C ALA A 19 19.36 27.42 -11.02
N ALA A 20 18.54 28.46 -11.20
CA ALA A 20 17.22 28.35 -11.80
C ALA A 20 17.38 27.97 -13.28
N GLY A 21 16.56 27.05 -13.76
CA GLY A 21 16.52 26.63 -15.17
C GLY A 21 15.17 26.04 -15.52
N LEU A 22 14.24 26.91 -15.92
CA LEU A 22 13.00 26.57 -16.61
C LEU A 22 13.31 25.87 -17.93
N ALA A 23 12.66 24.76 -18.21
CA ALA A 23 12.45 24.27 -19.58
C ALA A 23 11.09 23.58 -19.68
N LEU A 24 10.06 24.37 -19.99
CA LEU A 24 8.84 23.87 -20.60
C LEU A 24 9.19 23.39 -22.02
N ALA A 25 8.88 22.13 -22.32
CA ALA A 25 8.82 21.65 -23.70
C ALA A 25 7.39 21.18 -24.00
N SER A 26 6.60 22.09 -24.56
CA SER A 26 5.29 21.83 -25.13
C SER A 26 5.47 21.22 -26.53
N LEU A 27 5.23 19.91 -26.68
CA LEU A 27 5.14 19.29 -28.00
C LEU A 27 3.71 19.42 -28.52
N LEU A 28 3.47 20.48 -29.30
CA LEU A 28 2.30 20.61 -30.17
C LEU A 28 2.56 19.76 -31.41
N ALA A 29 1.91 18.60 -31.51
CA ALA A 29 1.76 17.90 -32.79
C ALA A 29 0.47 18.37 -33.46
N THR A 30 0.62 19.38 -34.32
CA THR A 30 -0.33 19.73 -35.38
C THR A 30 -0.32 18.63 -36.44
N GLY A 31 -1.37 17.82 -36.50
CA GLY A 31 -1.63 16.85 -37.55
C GLY A 31 -2.78 17.33 -38.44
N CYS A 32 -2.58 17.22 -39.75
CA CYS A 32 -3.21 17.99 -40.81
C CYS A 32 -4.74 17.92 -40.93
N SER A 33 -5.32 19.05 -41.33
CA SER A 33 -6.64 19.13 -41.93
C SER A 33 -6.61 18.57 -43.34
N ASP A 34 -7.48 17.63 -43.67
CA ASP A 34 -7.95 17.41 -45.04
C ASP A 34 -9.44 17.73 -45.06
N THR A 35 -9.78 18.80 -45.77
CA THR A 35 -11.16 19.23 -46.03
C THR A 35 -11.50 18.80 -47.45
N THR A 36 -12.50 17.93 -47.64
CA THR A 36 -13.39 17.92 -48.83
C THR A 36 -14.65 17.07 -48.56
N THR A 37 -15.74 17.80 -48.26
CA THR A 37 -17.14 17.70 -48.75
C THR A 37 -18.03 16.47 -48.45
N PRO A 38 -19.30 16.68 -47.98
CA PRO A 38 -20.19 15.64 -47.42
C PRO A 38 -21.27 15.12 -48.41
N SER A 39 -21.81 13.92 -48.16
CA SER A 39 -23.24 13.52 -48.27
C SER A 39 -23.45 11.99 -48.08
N PRO A 40 -24.66 11.44 -47.83
CA PRO A 40 -25.00 10.90 -46.52
C PRO A 40 -25.44 9.42 -46.48
N THR A 41 -25.79 8.99 -45.25
CA THR A 41 -26.72 7.91 -44.83
C THR A 41 -26.14 6.49 -44.60
N PRO A 42 -26.75 5.70 -43.69
CA PRO A 42 -26.06 5.17 -42.51
C PRO A 42 -26.08 3.65 -42.45
N SER A 43 -25.18 3.03 -41.70
CA SER A 43 -25.48 1.79 -40.96
C SER A 43 -24.32 1.46 -40.04
N GLY A 44 -24.66 1.20 -38.79
CA GLY A 44 -23.72 1.07 -37.70
C GLY A 44 -22.77 -0.11 -37.83
N THR A 45 -21.59 0.08 -37.27
CA THR A 45 -20.90 -0.84 -36.35
C THR A 45 -19.65 -0.09 -35.89
N GLY A 46 -19.86 0.91 -35.02
CA GLY A 46 -18.76 1.64 -34.39
C GLY A 46 -18.51 1.05 -33.02
N LYS A 47 -17.57 0.10 -32.93
CA LYS A 47 -16.96 -0.32 -31.67
C LYS A 47 -16.41 0.95 -30.99
N PRO A 48 -16.83 1.33 -29.78
CA PRO A 48 -16.20 2.45 -29.11
C PRO A 48 -14.76 2.02 -28.79
N THR A 49 -13.80 2.64 -29.48
CA THR A 49 -12.41 2.67 -29.02
C THR A 49 -12.43 3.51 -27.74
N GLY A 50 -12.69 2.84 -26.63
CA GLY A 50 -12.53 3.43 -25.31
C GLY A 50 -11.08 3.85 -25.19
N THR A 51 -10.84 5.16 -25.18
CA THR A 51 -9.66 5.73 -24.53
C THR A 51 -9.63 5.13 -23.13
N GLN A 52 -8.73 4.16 -22.89
CA GLN A 52 -8.44 3.72 -21.54
C GLN A 52 -7.85 4.93 -20.82
N SER A 53 -8.73 5.68 -20.15
CA SER A 53 -8.36 6.38 -18.93
C SER A 53 -7.59 5.38 -18.07
N PRO A 54 -6.55 5.77 -17.31
CA PRO A 54 -5.95 4.86 -16.35
C PRO A 54 -7.05 4.48 -15.37
N SER A 55 -7.68 3.33 -15.60
CA SER A 55 -8.75 2.81 -14.78
C SER A 55 -8.15 2.64 -13.40
N ALA A 56 -8.73 3.30 -12.40
CA ALA A 56 -8.46 2.96 -11.02
C ALA A 56 -8.57 1.43 -10.91
N ASP A 57 -7.57 0.80 -10.30
CA ASP A 57 -7.53 -0.65 -10.16
C ASP A 57 -8.85 -1.17 -9.63
N SER A 58 -9.32 -2.29 -10.18
CA SER A 58 -10.53 -2.93 -9.67
C SER A 58 -10.34 -3.35 -8.22
N GLU A 59 -11.42 -3.48 -7.47
CA GLU A 59 -11.38 -3.94 -6.09
C GLU A 59 -10.75 -5.34 -5.96
N ASP A 60 -10.99 -6.21 -6.93
CA ASP A 60 -10.35 -7.52 -7.01
C ASP A 60 -8.83 -7.40 -7.16
N ASP A 61 -8.34 -6.51 -8.03
CA ASP A 61 -6.92 -6.24 -8.19
C ASP A 61 -6.30 -5.64 -6.91
N GLN A 62 -7.02 -4.71 -6.27
CA GLN A 62 -6.59 -4.12 -5.00
C GLN A 62 -6.50 -5.19 -3.90
N GLY A 63 -7.49 -6.08 -3.81
CA GLY A 63 -7.53 -7.15 -2.82
C GLY A 63 -6.42 -8.18 -3.03
N LYS A 64 -6.13 -8.55 -4.29
CA LYS A 64 -4.99 -9.40 -4.63
C LYS A 64 -3.67 -8.78 -4.19
N ARG A 65 -3.45 -7.49 -4.47
CA ARG A 65 -2.24 -6.79 -4.04
C ARG A 65 -2.13 -6.67 -2.52
N ALA A 66 -3.24 -6.39 -1.83
CA ALA A 66 -3.25 -6.30 -0.37
C ALA A 66 -2.85 -7.65 0.26
N LYS A 67 -3.37 -8.77 -0.25
CA LYS A 67 -2.97 -10.12 0.19
C LYS A 67 -1.50 -10.43 -0.11
N ALA A 68 -1.08 -10.20 -1.36
CA ALA A 68 0.29 -10.45 -1.79
C ALA A 68 1.33 -9.65 -0.98
N ALA A 69 0.98 -8.45 -0.51
CA ALA A 69 1.85 -7.64 0.34
C ALA A 69 2.15 -8.29 1.71
N LEU A 70 1.29 -9.20 2.19
CA LEU A 70 1.47 -9.91 3.46
C LEU A 70 2.18 -11.26 3.29
N GLU A 71 2.08 -11.87 2.13
CA GLU A 71 2.72 -13.15 1.79
C GLU A 71 4.23 -12.93 1.57
N THR A 72 4.99 -12.88 2.65
CA THR A 72 6.45 -12.90 2.58
C THR A 72 6.94 -14.35 2.59
N VAL A 73 7.78 -14.73 1.63
CA VAL A 73 8.46 -16.03 1.62
C VAL A 73 9.76 -15.92 2.42
N SER A 74 9.83 -16.54 3.60
CA SER A 74 11.06 -16.66 4.39
C SER A 74 11.41 -18.13 4.69
N PRO A 75 12.70 -18.51 4.66
CA PRO A 75 13.11 -19.90 4.94
C PRO A 75 12.85 -20.35 6.39
N ASP A 76 12.72 -19.41 7.32
CA ASP A 76 12.30 -19.63 8.72
C ASP A 76 10.82 -19.24 8.92
N ASP A 77 9.97 -19.58 7.95
CA ASP A 77 8.63 -18.98 7.85
C ASP A 77 7.82 -19.16 9.14
N PRO A 78 7.35 -18.05 9.75
CA PRO A 78 6.49 -18.12 10.92
C PRO A 78 5.22 -18.90 10.55
N GLU A 79 4.72 -19.73 11.46
CA GLU A 79 3.55 -20.58 11.19
C GLU A 79 2.32 -19.70 10.95
N PHE A 80 1.70 -19.86 9.77
CA PHE A 80 0.44 -19.19 9.46
C PHE A 80 -0.65 -19.59 10.46
N VAL A 81 -1.40 -18.61 10.96
CA VAL A 81 -2.51 -18.83 11.89
C VAL A 81 -3.84 -18.48 11.25
N GLU A 82 -3.97 -17.24 10.79
CA GLU A 82 -5.24 -16.72 10.28
C GLU A 82 -4.99 -15.50 9.38
N SER A 83 -5.93 -15.21 8.47
CA SER A 83 -5.91 -13.99 7.67
C SER A 83 -7.32 -13.61 7.21
N GLY A 84 -7.51 -12.34 6.88
CA GLY A 84 -8.73 -11.85 6.26
C GLY A 84 -8.45 -10.78 5.21
N LEU A 85 -9.47 -10.45 4.42
CA LEU A 85 -9.45 -9.41 3.41
C LEU A 85 -10.83 -8.76 3.38
N GLU A 86 -10.89 -7.46 3.58
CA GLU A 86 -12.16 -6.72 3.53
C GLU A 86 -12.06 -5.40 2.78
N ARG A 87 -13.21 -4.90 2.36
CA ARG A 87 -13.34 -3.56 1.80
C ARG A 87 -13.16 -2.54 2.92
N VAL A 88 -12.36 -1.50 2.66
CA VAL A 88 -12.04 -0.44 3.63
C VAL A 88 -13.29 0.22 4.22
N SER A 89 -14.38 0.38 3.44
CA SER A 89 -15.62 0.99 3.93
C SER A 89 -16.39 0.12 4.93
N GLU A 90 -16.24 -1.20 4.85
CA GLU A 90 -16.88 -2.14 5.79
C GLU A 90 -16.05 -2.26 7.07
N GLY A 91 -14.72 -2.11 6.94
CA GLY A 91 -13.79 -2.29 8.04
C GLY A 91 -13.60 -3.76 8.41
N VAL A 92 -12.77 -3.98 9.42
CA VAL A 92 -12.49 -5.31 9.99
C VAL A 92 -12.82 -5.26 11.47
N HIS A 93 -13.64 -6.18 11.93
CA HIS A 93 -13.98 -6.35 13.34
C HIS A 93 -13.84 -7.84 13.69
N ASN A 94 -12.61 -8.30 13.90
CA ASN A 94 -12.31 -9.70 14.13
C ASN A 94 -11.93 -9.99 15.60
N LEU A 95 -12.23 -11.20 16.06
CA LEU A 95 -11.83 -11.70 17.37
C LEU A 95 -11.17 -13.08 17.23
N SER A 96 -9.85 -13.08 17.05
CA SER A 96 -9.08 -14.29 16.74
C SER A 96 -8.86 -15.17 17.97
N PRO A 97 -9.22 -16.46 17.96
CA PRO A 97 -8.89 -17.40 19.03
C PRO A 97 -7.42 -17.83 18.93
N LEU A 98 -6.60 -17.43 19.90
CA LEU A 98 -5.15 -17.69 19.93
C LEU A 98 -4.72 -18.50 21.16
N LYS A 99 -3.52 -19.09 21.12
CA LYS A 99 -2.93 -19.75 22.29
C LYS A 99 -2.44 -18.68 23.26
N LYS A 100 -3.02 -18.66 24.47
CA LYS A 100 -2.65 -17.70 25.52
C LYS A 100 -1.15 -17.79 25.85
N GLY A 101 -0.51 -16.64 26.03
CA GLY A 101 0.89 -16.53 26.44
C GLY A 101 1.91 -16.75 25.31
N LYS A 102 1.46 -17.02 24.08
CA LYS A 102 2.36 -17.13 22.91
C LYS A 102 2.57 -15.78 22.24
N ALA A 103 3.65 -15.70 21.45
CA ALA A 103 4.00 -14.53 20.66
C ALA A 103 3.45 -14.66 19.23
N TYR A 104 2.92 -13.56 18.72
CA TYR A 104 2.35 -13.47 17.37
C TYR A 104 2.76 -12.17 16.68
N LYS A 105 2.77 -12.17 15.35
CA LYS A 105 2.84 -10.95 14.55
C LYS A 105 1.51 -10.79 13.81
N VAL A 106 0.88 -9.63 13.99
CA VAL A 106 -0.26 -9.22 13.17
C VAL A 106 0.25 -8.25 12.12
N SER A 107 -0.02 -8.51 10.84
CA SER A 107 0.39 -7.65 9.74
C SER A 107 -0.84 -7.18 8.98
N VAL A 108 -0.83 -5.92 8.53
CA VAL A 108 -1.93 -5.27 7.82
C VAL A 108 -1.37 -4.59 6.58
N ALA A 109 -2.02 -4.75 5.44
CA ALA A 109 -1.73 -4.02 4.22
C ALA A 109 -3.02 -3.44 3.66
N CYS A 110 -3.04 -2.14 3.37
CA CYS A 110 -4.17 -1.48 2.71
C CYS A 110 -3.77 -1.03 1.31
N VAL A 111 -4.63 -1.22 0.32
CA VAL A 111 -4.43 -0.80 -1.06
C VAL A 111 -5.64 0.00 -1.52
N GLY A 112 -5.42 1.24 -1.97
CA GLY A 112 -6.48 2.14 -2.43
C GLY A 112 -6.12 3.59 -2.18
N THR A 113 -6.97 4.32 -1.46
CA THR A 113 -6.71 5.73 -1.14
C THR A 113 -7.00 6.05 0.33
N GLY A 114 -6.32 7.05 0.87
CA GLY A 114 -6.50 7.48 2.25
C GLY A 114 -5.72 6.61 3.25
N THR A 115 -6.27 6.49 4.45
CA THR A 115 -5.65 5.78 5.58
C THR A 115 -6.71 5.00 6.35
N VAL A 116 -6.29 3.91 7.00
CA VAL A 116 -7.10 3.17 7.97
C VAL A 116 -6.51 3.31 9.36
N LYS A 117 -7.36 3.28 10.38
CA LYS A 117 -6.98 3.19 11.78
C LYS A 117 -7.01 1.72 12.18
N VAL A 118 -5.89 1.21 12.66
CA VAL A 118 -5.72 -0.16 13.14
C VAL A 118 -5.62 -0.15 14.67
N VAL A 119 -6.39 -0.99 15.34
CA VAL A 119 -6.33 -1.24 16.78
C VAL A 119 -6.24 -2.74 16.99
N ILE A 120 -5.20 -3.19 17.68
CA ILE A 120 -4.98 -4.61 17.98
C ILE A 120 -4.84 -4.76 19.49
N ALA A 121 -5.72 -5.55 20.10
CA ALA A 121 -5.80 -5.68 21.55
C ALA A 121 -5.86 -4.32 22.27
N ASP A 122 -5.04 -4.15 23.29
CA ASP A 122 -4.86 -2.97 24.13
C ASP A 122 -3.75 -2.03 23.63
N LYS A 123 -3.21 -2.26 22.43
CA LYS A 123 -2.14 -1.43 21.87
C LYS A 123 -2.66 -0.09 21.38
N ALA A 124 -1.76 0.89 21.33
CA ALA A 124 -2.06 2.21 20.79
C ALA A 124 -2.53 2.11 19.32
N PRO A 125 -3.59 2.84 18.93
CA PRO A 125 -4.04 2.86 17.55
C PRO A 125 -2.94 3.33 16.58
N GLN A 126 -2.89 2.73 15.40
CA GLN A 126 -1.94 3.06 14.35
C GLN A 126 -2.67 3.51 13.08
N SER A 127 -2.14 4.52 12.41
CA SER A 127 -2.62 4.93 11.08
C SER A 127 -1.82 4.22 10.01
N VAL A 128 -2.48 3.47 9.13
CA VAL A 128 -1.86 2.73 8.03
C VAL A 128 -2.31 3.34 6.70
N PRO A 129 -1.39 3.81 5.84
CA PRO A 129 -1.74 4.30 4.51
C PRO A 129 -2.21 3.17 3.59
N CYS A 130 -3.09 3.51 2.65
CA CYS A 130 -3.57 2.57 1.64
C CYS A 130 -2.68 2.54 0.39
N ASP A 131 -1.37 2.45 0.58
CA ASP A 131 -0.34 2.47 -0.46
C ASP A 131 0.22 1.08 -0.82
N GLY A 132 -0.30 0.03 -0.17
CA GLY A 132 0.13 -1.36 -0.35
C GLY A 132 1.34 -1.77 0.48
N VAL A 133 1.88 -0.89 1.33
CA VAL A 133 3.01 -1.24 2.20
C VAL A 133 2.49 -1.92 3.47
N PRO A 134 2.94 -3.15 3.78
CA PRO A 134 2.49 -3.86 4.97
C PRO A 134 3.09 -3.25 6.24
N THR A 135 2.28 -3.11 7.28
CA THR A 135 2.72 -2.75 8.65
C THR A 135 2.49 -3.93 9.58
N GLY A 136 3.52 -4.28 10.36
CA GLY A 136 3.46 -5.37 11.33
C GLY A 136 3.48 -4.88 12.78
N GLN A 137 2.72 -5.53 13.64
CA GLN A 137 2.72 -5.32 15.08
C GLN A 137 2.92 -6.65 15.82
N ARG A 138 3.94 -6.69 16.67
CA ARG A 138 4.23 -7.87 17.50
C ARG A 138 3.40 -7.84 18.78
N ILE A 139 2.81 -9.00 19.09
CA ILE A 139 2.04 -9.26 20.30
C ILE A 139 2.83 -10.25 21.14
N GLU A 140 3.27 -9.81 22.32
CA GLU A 140 3.86 -10.69 23.33
C GLU A 140 2.77 -11.17 24.28
N ASN A 141 2.93 -12.37 24.84
CA ASN A 141 2.03 -12.91 25.85
C ASN A 141 0.54 -12.79 25.49
N SER A 142 0.17 -13.21 24.27
CA SER A 142 -1.16 -12.98 23.70
C SER A 142 -2.30 -13.41 24.62
N PRO A 143 -3.44 -12.67 24.64
CA PRO A 143 -4.68 -13.19 25.19
C PRO A 143 -5.17 -14.42 24.42
N ALA A 144 -6.13 -15.15 24.99
CA ALA A 144 -6.79 -16.27 24.31
C ALA A 144 -7.71 -15.82 23.17
N GLN A 145 -8.16 -14.56 23.21
CA GLN A 145 -8.96 -13.91 22.17
C GLN A 145 -8.30 -12.58 21.86
N LEU A 146 -7.84 -12.41 20.63
CA LEU A 146 -7.16 -11.21 20.17
C LEU A 146 -8.12 -10.37 19.32
N PRO A 147 -8.62 -9.22 19.82
CA PRO A 147 -9.45 -8.35 19.01
C PRO A 147 -8.57 -7.58 18.00
N ILE A 148 -9.05 -7.51 16.76
CA ILE A 148 -8.47 -6.74 15.66
C ILE A 148 -9.57 -5.88 15.08
N ASP A 149 -9.37 -4.57 15.16
CA ASP A 149 -10.29 -3.57 14.64
C ASP A 149 -9.56 -2.71 13.60
N ILE A 150 -10.08 -2.63 12.38
CA ILE A 150 -9.55 -1.79 11.32
C ILE A 150 -10.69 -0.98 10.74
N THR A 151 -10.60 0.35 10.87
CA THR A 151 -11.66 1.27 10.43
C THR A 151 -11.11 2.30 9.46
N ALA A 152 -11.91 2.68 8.47
CA ALA A 152 -11.56 3.75 7.54
C ALA A 152 -11.40 5.09 8.28
N ALA A 153 -10.32 5.81 8.01
CA ALA A 153 -10.31 7.25 8.22
C ALA A 153 -11.17 7.92 7.14
N SER A 154 -11.63 9.16 7.38
CA SER A 154 -12.57 9.85 6.49
C SER A 154 -12.15 9.80 5.01
N ARG A 155 -13.05 9.31 4.15
CA ARG A 155 -12.88 9.15 2.69
C ARG A 155 -11.84 8.10 2.24
N ALA A 156 -11.37 7.21 3.12
CA ALA A 156 -10.53 6.10 2.69
C ALA A 156 -11.34 5.07 1.87
N THR A 157 -10.70 4.49 0.86
CA THR A 157 -11.31 3.50 -0.04
C THR A 157 -10.30 2.41 -0.40
N GLY A 158 -10.83 1.29 -0.87
CA GLY A 158 -10.05 0.17 -1.41
C GLY A 158 -10.20 -1.09 -0.56
N MET A 159 -9.13 -1.88 -0.49
CA MET A 159 -9.10 -3.18 0.18
C MET A 159 -8.02 -3.23 1.26
N VAL A 160 -8.34 -3.87 2.38
CA VAL A 160 -7.41 -4.10 3.47
C VAL A 160 -7.31 -5.59 3.77
N ALA A 161 -6.08 -6.11 3.72
CA ALA A 161 -5.77 -7.46 4.14
C ALA A 161 -5.10 -7.43 5.52
N TRP A 162 -5.29 -8.49 6.29
CA TRP A 162 -4.57 -8.72 7.53
C TRP A 162 -4.20 -10.18 7.69
N GLN A 163 -3.13 -10.45 8.44
CA GLN A 163 -2.61 -11.79 8.68
C GLN A 163 -2.04 -11.89 10.09
N ILE A 164 -2.24 -13.03 10.74
CA ILE A 164 -1.61 -13.43 11.98
C ILE A 164 -0.68 -14.61 11.71
N VAL A 165 0.55 -14.49 12.17
CA VAL A 165 1.52 -15.58 12.17
C VAL A 165 2.08 -15.80 13.58
N SER A 166 2.36 -17.05 13.93
CA SER A 166 3.00 -17.39 15.20
C SER A 166 4.48 -17.11 15.12
N ILE A 167 5.06 -16.57 16.19
CA ILE A 167 6.50 -16.32 16.23
C ILE A 167 7.16 -17.38 17.10
N PRO A 168 8.18 -18.11 16.59
CA PRO A 168 8.94 -19.05 17.42
C PRO A 168 9.54 -18.33 18.64
N SER A 169 9.53 -19.04 19.76
CA SER A 169 9.97 -18.57 21.08
C SER A 169 11.48 -18.58 21.21
#